data_AF-A0A519EX63-F1
#
_entry.id   AF-A0A519EX63-F1
#
_cell.length_a   1.000
_cell.length_b   1.000
_cell.length_c   1.000
_cell.angle_alpha   90.00
_cell.angle_beta   90.00
_cell.angle_gamma   90.00
#
_symmetry.space_group_name_H-M   'P 1'
#
loop_
_entity.id
_entity.type
_entity.pdbx_description
1 polymer ?
#
loop_
_entity_poly.entity_id
_entity_poly.type
_entity_poly.pdbx_seq_one_letter_code
_entity_poly.pdbx_strand_id
1 'polypeptide(L)'
;PLIWIPATAWLAWRGDYGMAIFLGLWGTFIVSGVDNVLKPYLISRGGNLPLVIVLLGVFGGLLAFGFIGLFIGPTLLAVAYSLLLDWVADNRARQPVK
;
A
#
# COMPACT_ATOMS: atom_id res chain seq x y z
N PRO A 1 -1.07 9.24 11.96
CA PRO A 1 -0.85 10.33 12.97
C PRO A 1 -1.89 11.48 12.99
N LEU A 2 -2.61 11.74 11.90
CA LEU A 2 -3.50 12.91 11.77
C LEU A 2 -4.69 12.94 12.76
N ILE A 3 -5.10 11.79 13.30
CA ILE A 3 -6.35 11.66 14.09
C ILE A 3 -6.07 11.57 15.59
N TRP A 4 -5.01 10.88 16.03
CA TRP A 4 -4.78 10.63 17.45
C TRP A 4 -4.07 11.79 18.17
N ILE A 5 -3.29 12.61 17.45
CA ILE A 5 -2.59 13.78 18.03
C ILE A 5 -3.60 14.84 18.54
N PRO A 6 -4.61 15.27 17.74
CA PRO A 6 -5.64 16.20 18.24
C PRO A 6 -6.47 15.62 19.39
N ALA A 7 -6.78 14.32 19.34
CA ALA A 7 -7.52 13.64 20.40
C ALA A 7 -6.75 13.61 21.73
N THR A 8 -5.43 13.40 21.67
CA THR A 8 -4.57 13.41 22.86
C THR A 8 -4.46 14.81 23.46
N ALA A 9 -4.32 15.84 22.61
CA ALA A 9 -4.30 17.24 23.03
C ALA A 9 -5.64 17.67 23.66
N TRP A 10 -6.76 17.22 23.11
CA TRP A 10 -8.09 17.46 23.66
C TRP A 10 -8.25 16.83 25.06
N LEU A 11 -7.78 15.60 25.24
CA LEU A 11 -7.84 14.90 26.53
C LEU A 11 -7.00 15.60 27.60
N ALA A 12 -5.81 16.06 27.23
CA ALA A 12 -4.96 16.85 28.11
C ALA A 12 -5.66 18.16 28.53
N TRP A 13 -6.40 18.80 27.61
CA TRP A 13 -7.13 20.02 27.91
C TRP A 13 -8.34 19.80 28.84
N ARG A 14 -8.97 18.62 28.80
CA ARG A 14 -9.99 18.22 29.78
C ARG A 14 -9.44 17.92 31.18
N GLY A 15 -8.11 17.90 31.36
CA GLY A 15 -7.47 17.58 32.63
C GLY A 15 -7.36 16.08 32.91
N ASP A 16 -7.67 15.23 31.92
CA ASP A 16 -7.66 13.77 32.06
C ASP A 16 -6.28 13.20 31.71
N TYR A 17 -5.28 13.56 32.52
CA TYR A 17 -3.86 13.33 32.21
C TYR A 17 -3.49 11.85 32.09
N GLY A 18 -4.13 10.97 32.85
CA GLY A 18 -3.87 9.52 32.80
C GLY A 18 -4.21 8.92 31.44
N MET A 19 -5.40 9.26 30.92
CA MET A 19 -5.82 8.82 29.59
C MET A 19 -5.05 9.56 28.49
N ALA A 20 -4.66 10.83 28.68
CA ALA A 20 -3.86 11.58 27.71
C ALA A 20 -2.45 10.98 27.53
N ILE A 21 -1.77 10.62 28.64
CA ILE A 21 -0.46 9.97 28.58
C ILE A 21 -0.57 8.59 27.91
N PHE A 22 -1.60 7.82 28.27
CA PHE A 22 -1.86 6.51 27.65
C PHE A 22 -2.08 6.65 26.14
N LEU A 23 -2.98 7.53 25.69
CA LEU A 23 -3.25 7.77 24.27
C LEU A 23 -2.02 8.31 23.53
N GLY A 24 -1.23 9.18 24.18
CA GLY A 24 -0.01 9.73 23.62
C GLY A 24 1.05 8.65 23.35
N LEU A 25 1.34 7.81 24.34
CA LEU A 25 2.28 6.69 24.23
C LEU A 25 1.78 5.62 23.26
N TRP A 26 0.51 5.24 23.37
CA TRP A 26 -0.10 4.26 22.48
C TRP A 26 -0.12 4.74 21.02
N GLY A 27 -0.50 6.00 20.80
CA GLY A 27 -0.54 6.63 19.49
C GLY A 27 0.83 6.76 18.84
N THR A 28 1.85 7.15 19.62
CA THR A 28 3.23 7.24 19.10
C THR A 28 3.85 5.89 18.83
N PHE A 29 3.74 4.92 19.74
CA PHE A 29 4.46 3.65 19.56
C PHE A 29 3.72 2.66 18.67
N ILE A 30 2.40 2.53 18.82
CA ILE A 30 1.63 1.50 18.13
C ILE A 30 0.99 2.07 16.86
N VAL A 31 0.24 3.18 16.97
CA VAL A 31 -0.47 3.71 15.79
C VAL A 31 0.50 4.26 14.76
N SER A 32 1.54 4.98 15.18
CA SER A 32 2.61 5.44 14.28
C SER A 32 3.36 4.27 13.63
N GLY A 33 3.65 3.20 14.38
CA GLY A 33 4.30 2.01 13.86
C GLY A 33 3.45 1.32 12.79
N VAL A 34 2.15 1.14 13.05
CA VAL A 34 1.22 0.55 12.08
C VAL A 34 1.08 1.42 10.83
N ASP A 35 0.89 2.72 11.00
CA ASP A 35 0.70 3.66 9.89
C ASP A 35 1.97 3.81 9.03
N ASN A 36 3.15 3.84 9.65
CA ASN A 36 4.42 4.17 8.99
C ASN A 36 5.26 2.95 8.60
N VAL A 37 5.00 1.76 9.16
CA VAL A 37 5.77 0.53 8.85
C VAL A 37 4.88 -0.50 8.19
N LEU A 38 3.70 -0.80 8.75
CA LEU A 38 2.86 -1.88 8.24
C LEU A 38 2.31 -1.56 6.85
N LYS A 39 1.89 -0.31 6.61
CA LYS A 39 1.43 0.14 5.28
C LYS A 39 2.51 0.00 4.21
N PRO A 40 3.70 0.62 4.34
CA PRO A 40 4.74 0.44 3.33
C PRO A 40 5.25 -0.99 3.27
N TYR A 41 5.27 -1.76 4.37
CA TYR A 41 5.65 -3.18 4.31
C TYR A 41 4.68 -4.02 3.48
N LEU A 42 3.37 -3.79 3.63
CA LEU A 42 2.33 -4.46 2.85
C LEU A 42 2.32 -3.99 1.39
N ILE A 43 2.56 -2.69 1.14
CA ILE A 43 2.60 -2.10 -0.21
C ILE A 43 3.92 -2.42 -0.94
N SER A 44 5.04 -2.50 -0.24
CA SER A 44 6.37 -2.79 -0.80
C SER A 44 6.51 -4.22 -1.31
N ARG A 45 5.59 -5.12 -0.96
CA ARG A 45 5.48 -6.43 -1.60
C ARG A 45 4.82 -6.36 -2.98
N GLY A 46 4.21 -5.23 -3.35
CA GLY A 46 3.80 -4.96 -4.72
C GLY A 46 5.04 -4.92 -5.59
N GLY A 47 5.17 -5.91 -6.48
CA GLY A 47 6.37 -6.12 -7.29
C GLY A 47 6.85 -4.86 -7.98
N ASN A 48 8.17 -4.75 -8.15
CA ASN A 48 8.82 -3.67 -8.90
C ASN A 48 8.31 -3.67 -10.35
N LEU A 49 7.17 -3.03 -10.59
CA LEU A 49 6.58 -2.95 -11.92
C LEU A 49 7.49 -2.04 -12.77
N PRO A 50 8.08 -2.55 -13.85
CA PRO A 50 8.91 -1.72 -14.73
C PRO A 50 8.10 -0.53 -15.25
N LEU A 51 8.70 0.66 -15.27
CA LEU A 51 8.05 1.90 -15.77
C LEU A 51 7.43 1.70 -17.15
N VAL A 52 8.05 0.88 -18.01
CA VAL A 52 7.55 0.56 -19.35
C VAL A 52 6.15 -0.06 -19.31
N ILE A 53 5.86 -0.95 -18.35
CA ILE A 53 4.53 -1.57 -18.19
C ILE A 53 3.51 -0.52 -17.77
N VAL A 54 3.88 0.40 -16.87
CA VAL A 54 3.02 1.51 -16.44
C VAL A 54 2.72 2.42 -17.63
N LEU A 55 3.73 2.83 -18.40
CA LEU A 55 3.55 3.67 -19.59
C LEU A 55 2.67 2.99 -20.64
N LEU A 56 2.91 1.71 -20.92
CA LEU A 56 2.05 0.93 -21.82
C LEU A 56 0.61 0.86 -21.30
N GLY A 57 0.42 0.72 -19.99
CA GLY A 57 -0.89 0.76 -19.37
C GLY A 57 -1.56 2.12 -19.52
N VAL A 58 -0.84 3.23 -19.33
CA VAL A 58 -1.37 4.60 -19.47
C VAL A 58 -1.77 4.87 -20.92
N PHE A 59 -0.86 4.66 -21.87
CA PHE A 59 -1.14 4.92 -23.29
C PHE A 59 -2.16 3.95 -23.87
N GLY A 60 -2.03 2.65 -23.58
CA GLY A 60 -2.99 1.64 -24.02
C GLY A 60 -4.37 1.84 -23.40
N GLY A 61 -4.43 2.20 -22.12
CA GLY A 61 -5.67 2.55 -21.44
C GLY A 61 -6.32 3.79 -22.03
N LEU A 62 -5.54 4.85 -22.27
CA LEU A 62 -6.04 6.08 -22.89
C LEU A 62 -6.65 5.80 -24.28
N LEU A 63 -6.00 4.96 -25.09
CA LEU A 63 -6.50 4.61 -26.42
C LEU A 63 -7.74 3.71 -26.37
N ALA A 64 -7.83 2.79 -25.41
CA ALA A 64 -8.95 1.84 -25.30
C ALA A 64 -10.19 2.41 -24.60
N PHE A 65 -10.00 3.21 -23.54
CA PHE A 65 -11.07 3.67 -22.65
C PHE A 65 -11.12 5.20 -22.50
N GLY A 66 -10.34 5.96 -23.28
CA GLY A 66 -10.25 7.41 -23.16
C GLY A 66 -9.64 7.84 -21.83
N PHE A 67 -10.07 9.00 -21.31
CA PHE A 67 -9.46 9.59 -20.11
C PHE A 67 -9.51 8.69 -18.87
N ILE A 68 -10.61 7.95 -18.67
CA ILE A 68 -10.75 6.98 -17.56
C ILE A 68 -9.69 5.87 -17.66
N GLY A 69 -9.29 5.56 -18.90
CA GLY A 69 -8.23 4.62 -19.20
C GLY A 69 -6.87 4.94 -18.61
N LEU A 70 -6.58 6.21 -18.27
CA LEU A 70 -5.33 6.58 -17.58
C LEU A 70 -5.22 5.91 -16.20
N PHE A 71 -6.34 5.63 -15.55
CA PHE A 71 -6.37 4.97 -14.24
C PHE A 71 -6.57 3.46 -14.39
N ILE A 72 -7.49 3.04 -15.27
CA ILE A 72 -7.81 1.62 -15.48
C ILE A 72 -6.63 0.88 -16.09
N GLY A 73 -5.98 1.47 -17.11
CA GLY A 73 -4.95 0.79 -17.90
C GLY A 73 -3.74 0.33 -17.09
N PRO A 74 -3.05 1.22 -16.33
CA PRO A 74 -1.92 0.84 -15.49
C PRO A 74 -2.30 -0.17 -14.42
N THR A 75 -3.47 0.01 -13.80
CA THR A 75 -3.96 -0.87 -12.74
C THR A 75 -4.20 -2.29 -13.26
N LEU A 76 -4.85 -2.41 -14.43
CA LEU A 76 -5.15 -3.71 -15.04
C LEU A 76 -3.86 -4.41 -15.49
N LEU A 77 -2.93 -3.69 -16.13
CA LEU A 77 -1.64 -4.26 -16.54
C LEU A 77 -0.80 -4.70 -15.34
N ALA A 78 -0.81 -3.93 -14.25
CA ALA A 78 -0.08 -4.29 -13.03
C ALA A 78 -0.57 -5.60 -12.42
N VAL A 79 -1.89 -5.79 -12.35
CA VAL A 79 -2.48 -7.03 -11.85
C VAL A 79 -2.17 -8.19 -12.78
N ALA A 80 -2.37 -8.02 -14.10
CA ALA A 80 -2.07 -9.07 -15.08
C ALA A 80 -0.60 -9.49 -15.06
N TYR A 81 0.32 -8.52 -14.98
CA TYR A 81 1.75 -8.78 -14.89
C TYR A 81 2.13 -9.52 -13.61
N SER A 82 1.57 -9.11 -12.47
CA SER A 82 1.82 -9.75 -11.18
C SER A 82 1.34 -11.20 -11.17
N LEU A 83 0.13 -11.46 -11.67
CA LEU A 83 -0.42 -12.81 -11.80
C LEU A 83 0.41 -13.70 -12.73
N LEU A 84 0.90 -13.15 -13.85
CA LEU A 84 1.73 -13.87 -14.79
C LEU A 84 3.08 -14.25 -14.15
N LEU A 85 3.72 -13.31 -13.45
CA LEU A 85 4.95 -13.60 -12.71
C LEU A 85 4.76 -14.68 -11.66
N ASP A 86 3.69 -14.60 -10.86
CA ASP A 86 3.36 -15.60 -9.85
C ASP A 86 3.13 -16.98 -10.49
N TRP A 87 2.42 -17.03 -11.62
CA TRP A 87 2.19 -18.27 -12.37
C TRP A 87 3.49 -18.87 -12.93
N VAL A 88 4.37 -18.04 -13.50
CA VAL A 88 5.69 -18.50 -13.99
C VAL A 88 6.57 -18.99 -12.84
N ALA A 89 6.51 -18.32 -11.67
CA ALA A 89 7.26 -18.71 -10.49
C ALA A 89 6.76 -20.05 -9.90
N ASP A 90 5.44 -20.26 -9.80
CA ASP A 90 4.85 -21.52 -9.33
C ASP A 90 5.22 -22.70 -10.25
N ASN A 91 5.24 -22.50 -11.57
CA ASN A 91 5.66 -23.53 -12.52
C ASN A 91 7.12 -23.97 -12.35
N ARG A 92 8.02 -23.07 -11.93
CA ARG A 92 9.41 -23.42 -11.62
C ARG A 92 9.55 -24.22 -10.34
N ALA A 93 8.70 -23.96 -9.34
CA ALA A 93 8.70 -24.71 -8.07
C ALA A 93 8.24 -26.17 -8.23
N ARG A 94 7.47 -26.49 -9.28
CA ARG A 94 6.95 -27.82 -9.57
C ARG A 94 7.86 -28.73 -10.41
N GLN A 95 9.03 -28.27 -10.85
CA GLN A 95 10.05 -29.14 -11.46
C GLN A 95 10.98 -29.68 -10.36
N PRO A 96 10.78 -30.91 -9.84
CA PRO A 96 11.80 -31.55 -9.04
C PRO A 96 13.01 -31.78 -9.95
N VAL A 97 14.15 -31.20 -9.57
CA VAL A 97 15.44 -31.47 -10.20
C VAL A 97 15.64 -32.99 -10.19
N LYS A 98 15.75 -33.56 -11.39
CA LYS A 98 15.88 -35.01 -11.61
C LYS A 98 17.30 -35.48 -11.29
#